data_AF-A0A391P720-F1
#
_entry.id   AF-A0A391P720-F1
#
_cell.length_a   1.000
_cell.length_b   1.000
_cell.length_c   1.000
_cell.angle_alpha   90.00
_cell.angle_beta   90.00
_cell.angle_gamma   90.00
#
_symmetry.space_group_name_H-M   'P 1'
#
loop_
_entity.id
_entity.type
_entity.pdbx_description
1 polymer ?
#
loop_
_entity_poly.entity_id
_entity_poly.type
_entity_poly.pdbx_seq_one_letter_code
_entity_poly.pdbx_strand_id
1 'polypeptide(L)'
;MSWPDDSAMLSARQLALEAGISATTVKNWSERPHHALPGHDVGGKQMFRWGDLVSFVESHPELPTAAKLAAKLRTPVHSSADAAAPADPETLKAIARDAKAAASAASDAALRAAQNARDAADGHLQMVQDLRTAIAALDSALTVALAPGTLND
;
A
#
# COMPACT_ATOMS: atom_id res chain seq x y z
N MET A 1 0.15 -6.51 -24.16
CA MET A 1 0.36 -5.16 -23.59
C MET A 1 1.36 -4.46 -24.49
N SER A 2 1.01 -3.29 -25.01
CA SER A 2 1.95 -2.48 -25.80
C SER A 2 2.79 -1.65 -24.85
N TRP A 3 4.08 -1.51 -25.11
CA TRP A 3 4.94 -0.63 -24.31
C TRP A 3 4.51 0.84 -24.47
N PRO A 4 4.73 1.69 -23.44
CA PRO A 4 4.54 3.12 -23.58
C PRO A 4 5.37 3.70 -24.74
N ASP A 5 4.90 4.81 -25.31
CA ASP A 5 5.68 5.55 -26.28
C ASP A 5 6.96 6.12 -25.63
N ASP A 6 8.05 6.24 -26.39
CA ASP A 6 9.35 6.70 -25.88
C ASP A 6 9.26 8.12 -25.31
N SER A 7 8.32 8.93 -25.80
CA SER A 7 8.06 10.29 -25.33
C SER A 7 7.26 10.35 -24.02
N ALA A 8 6.68 9.24 -23.56
CA ALA A 8 5.76 9.20 -22.43
C ALA A 8 6.45 9.61 -21.12
N MET A 9 5.88 10.62 -20.44
CA MET A 9 6.31 11.08 -19.13
C MET A 9 5.51 10.38 -18.03
N LEU A 10 6.20 9.62 -17.19
CA LEU A 10 5.59 8.78 -16.16
C LEU A 10 6.18 9.10 -14.78
N SER A 11 5.36 9.06 -13.74
CA SER A 11 5.88 9.07 -12.37
C SER A 11 6.71 7.81 -12.10
N ALA A 12 7.60 7.83 -11.10
CA ALA A 12 8.41 6.66 -10.74
C ALA A 12 7.56 5.38 -10.52
N ARG A 13 6.38 5.53 -9.93
CA ARG A 13 5.45 4.42 -9.68
C ARG A 13 4.84 3.87 -10.97
N GLN A 14 4.44 4.75 -11.90
CA GLN A 14 3.89 4.34 -13.19
C GLN A 14 4.98 3.72 -14.06
N LEU A 15 6.16 4.32 -14.12
CA LEU A 15 7.31 3.79 -14.84
C LEU A 15 7.67 2.39 -14.36
N ALA A 16 7.71 2.19 -13.04
CA ALA A 16 7.97 0.89 -12.43
C ALA A 16 6.90 -0.15 -12.79
N LEU A 17 5.63 0.24 -12.78
CA LEU A 17 4.51 -0.64 -13.14
C LEU A 17 4.61 -1.09 -14.60
N GLU A 18 4.80 -0.16 -15.53
CA GLU A 18 4.92 -0.46 -16.96
C GLU A 18 6.14 -1.33 -17.25
N ALA A 19 7.28 -1.05 -16.60
CA ALA A 19 8.50 -1.85 -16.75
C ALA A 19 8.45 -3.20 -15.99
N GLY A 20 7.47 -3.42 -15.10
CA GLY A 20 7.38 -4.60 -14.25
C GLY A 20 8.52 -4.72 -13.23
N ILE A 21 8.95 -3.59 -12.67
CA ILE A 21 9.99 -3.49 -11.63
C ILE A 21 9.45 -2.76 -10.38
N SER A 22 10.24 -2.68 -9.31
CA SER A 22 9.82 -1.96 -8.10
C SER A 22 10.03 -0.44 -8.23
N ALA A 23 9.16 0.36 -7.63
CA ALA A 23 9.34 1.82 -7.59
C ALA A 23 10.63 2.24 -6.86
N THR A 24 11.07 1.46 -5.87
CA THR A 24 12.35 1.63 -5.18
C THR A 24 13.53 1.45 -6.13
N THR A 25 13.44 0.52 -7.09
CA THR A 25 14.48 0.33 -8.12
C THR A 25 14.64 1.58 -8.98
N VAL A 26 13.52 2.16 -9.43
CA VAL A 26 13.53 3.41 -10.23
C VAL A 26 14.15 4.55 -9.42
N LYS A 27 13.76 4.71 -8.16
CA LYS A 27 14.31 5.72 -7.27
C LYS A 27 15.83 5.56 -7.07
N ASN A 28 16.28 4.33 -6.79
CA ASN A 28 17.70 4.03 -6.63
C ASN A 28 18.49 4.33 -7.91
N TRP A 29 17.91 4.09 -9.08
CA TRP A 29 18.56 4.44 -10.35
C TRP A 29 18.62 5.95 -10.60
N SER A 30 17.59 6.70 -10.18
CA SER A 30 17.59 8.17 -10.32
C SER A 30 18.52 8.89 -9.34
N GLU A 31 18.83 8.28 -8.19
CA GLU A 31 19.68 8.88 -7.15
C GLU A 31 21.16 8.46 -7.25
N ARG A 32 21.53 7.71 -8.29
CA ARG A 32 22.90 7.23 -8.47
C ARG A 32 23.88 8.38 -8.75
N PRO A 33 25.07 8.40 -8.11
CA PRO A 33 26.05 9.47 -8.32
C PRO A 33 26.69 9.42 -9.72
N HIS A 34 26.75 8.23 -10.33
CA HIS A 34 27.24 8.03 -11.69
C HIS A 34 26.18 7.29 -12.49
N HIS A 35 25.89 7.83 -13.67
CA HIS A 35 24.88 7.32 -14.58
C HIS A 35 23.51 7.16 -13.92
N ALA A 36 22.93 8.27 -13.46
CA ALA A 36 21.56 8.27 -12.96
C ALA A 36 20.56 8.11 -14.11
N LEU A 37 19.41 7.49 -13.81
CA LEU A 37 18.25 7.60 -14.68
C LEU A 37 17.79 9.07 -14.72
N PRO A 38 17.69 9.71 -15.90
CA PRO A 38 17.29 11.10 -16.01
C PRO A 38 15.87 11.34 -15.47
N GLY A 39 15.76 12.23 -14.48
CA GLY A 39 14.49 12.76 -14.00
C GLY A 39 14.22 14.15 -14.58
N HIS A 40 12.98 14.39 -14.97
CA HIS A 40 12.50 15.67 -15.50
C HIS A 40 11.54 16.28 -14.49
N ASP A 41 11.70 17.56 -14.17
CA ASP A 41 10.71 18.28 -13.38
C ASP A 41 9.58 18.76 -14.29
N VAL A 42 8.36 18.27 -14.04
CA VAL A 42 7.15 18.67 -14.75
C VAL A 42 6.13 19.13 -13.72
N GLY A 43 6.02 20.44 -13.53
CA GLY A 43 5.05 21.05 -12.62
C GLY A 43 5.34 20.77 -11.14
N GLY A 44 6.62 20.74 -10.74
CA GLY A 44 7.05 20.49 -9.36
C GLY A 44 7.02 19.01 -8.98
N LYS A 45 6.94 18.11 -9.97
CA LYS A 45 6.94 16.66 -9.80
C LYS A 45 8.04 16.06 -10.64
N GLN A 46 8.82 15.17 -10.02
CA GLN A 46 9.82 14.40 -10.73
C GLN A 46 9.16 13.31 -11.56
N MET A 47 9.33 13.40 -12.87
CA MET A 47 8.80 12.50 -13.89
C MET A 47 9.96 11.88 -14.66
N PHE A 48 9.73 10.72 -15.26
CA PHE A 48 10.72 9.96 -16.00
C PHE A 48 10.17 9.65 -17.39
N ARG A 49 11.00 9.84 -18.40
CA ARG A 49 10.62 9.53 -19.78
C ARG A 49 10.86 8.04 -20.04
N TRP A 50 9.93 7.38 -20.75
CA TRP A 50 10.09 5.97 -21.11
C TRP A 50 11.35 5.70 -21.94
N GLY A 51 11.62 6.52 -22.96
CA GLY A 51 12.83 6.38 -23.79
C GLY A 51 14.14 6.54 -23.01
N ASP A 52 14.14 7.34 -21.95
CA ASP A 52 15.32 7.49 -21.06
C ASP A 52 15.54 6.22 -20.23
N LEU A 53 14.46 5.55 -19.81
CA LEU A 53 14.55 4.24 -19.16
C LEU A 53 15.10 3.18 -20.11
N VAL A 54 14.60 3.14 -21.34
CA VAL A 54 15.08 2.20 -22.38
C VAL A 54 16.58 2.40 -22.61
N SER A 55 16.98 3.64 -22.88
CA SER A 55 18.39 4.00 -23.09
C SER A 55 19.26 3.66 -21.87
N PHE A 56 18.75 3.91 -20.66
CA PHE A 56 19.43 3.58 -19.41
C PHE A 56 19.65 2.08 -19.29
N VAL A 57 18.64 1.24 -19.51
CA VAL A 57 18.79 -0.20 -19.31
C VAL A 57 19.68 -0.87 -20.35
N GLU A 58 19.70 -0.33 -21.57
CA GLU A 58 20.61 -0.78 -22.62
C GLU A 58 22.06 -0.41 -22.35
N SER A 59 22.29 0.74 -21.71
CA SER A 59 23.63 1.25 -21.40
C SER A 59 24.24 0.66 -20.13
N HIS A 60 23.43 0.01 -19.27
CA HIS A 60 23.87 -0.52 -17.97
C HIS A 60 23.61 -2.03 -17.80
N PRO A 61 24.19 -2.89 -18.67
CA PRO A 61 24.00 -4.34 -18.60
C PRO A 61 24.60 -4.97 -17.33
N GLU A 62 25.47 -4.27 -16.60
CA GLU A 62 26.04 -4.70 -15.33
C GLU A 62 25.00 -4.73 -14.20
N LEU A 63 23.87 -4.04 -14.35
CA LEU A 63 22.78 -4.07 -13.37
C LEU A 63 21.85 -5.25 -13.68
N PRO A 64 21.68 -6.23 -12.77
CA PRO A 64 20.92 -7.45 -13.05
C PRO A 64 19.47 -7.17 -13.48
N THR A 65 18.83 -6.17 -12.87
CA THR A 65 17.46 -5.77 -13.19
C THR A 65 17.37 -5.01 -14.51
N ALA A 66 18.40 -4.23 -14.88
CA ALA A 66 18.45 -3.55 -16.16
C ALA A 66 18.69 -4.54 -17.29
N ALA A 67 19.63 -5.48 -17.14
CA ALA A 67 19.88 -6.53 -18.12
C ALA A 67 18.63 -7.39 -18.41
N LYS A 68 17.90 -7.77 -17.37
CA LYS A 68 16.61 -8.48 -17.51
C LYS A 68 15.58 -7.65 -18.27
N LEU A 69 15.49 -6.35 -17.97
CA LEU A 69 14.53 -5.47 -18.64
C LEU A 69 14.92 -5.20 -20.10
N ALA A 70 16.19 -4.94 -20.38
CA ALA A 70 16.71 -4.80 -21.75
C ALA A 70 16.48 -6.07 -22.59
N ALA A 71 16.67 -7.25 -22.00
CA ALA A 71 16.33 -8.51 -22.65
C ALA A 71 14.84 -8.59 -22.99
N LYS A 72 13.94 -8.23 -22.05
CA LYS A 72 12.48 -8.19 -22.28
C LYS A 72 12.07 -7.19 -23.35
N LEU A 73 12.76 -6.05 -23.46
CA LEU A 73 12.49 -5.02 -24.47
C LEU A 73 12.97 -5.45 -25.86
N ARG A 74 14.07 -6.21 -25.93
CA ARG A 74 14.67 -6.70 -27.19
C ARG A 74 13.99 -7.94 -27.75
N THR A 75 13.31 -8.75 -26.93
CA THR A 75 12.53 -9.86 -27.46
C THR A 75 11.39 -9.28 -28.31
N PRO A 76 11.38 -9.45 -29.64
CA PRO A 76 10.16 -9.21 -30.39
C PRO A 76 9.10 -10.10 -29.75
N VAL A 77 7.90 -9.56 -29.55
CA VAL A 77 6.75 -10.31 -29.04
C VAL A 77 6.36 -11.37 -30.09
N HIS A 78 7.17 -12.41 -30.22
CA HIS A 78 6.77 -13.67 -30.80
C HIS A 78 5.94 -14.34 -29.72
N SER A 79 4.66 -14.02 -29.82
CA SER A 79 3.51 -14.68 -29.23
C SER A 79 3.81 -16.10 -28.74
N SER A 80 4.20 -16.22 -27.48
CA SER A 80 3.59 -17.22 -26.61
C SER A 80 2.49 -16.50 -25.85
N ALA A 81 1.51 -16.02 -26.62
CA ALA A 81 0.17 -15.92 -26.11
C ALA A 81 -0.24 -17.36 -25.80
N ASP A 82 -0.16 -17.74 -24.52
CA ASP A 82 -1.35 -18.34 -23.96
C ASP A 82 -2.44 -17.30 -24.15
N ALA A 83 -3.12 -17.42 -25.30
CA ALA A 83 -4.12 -16.47 -25.71
C ALA A 83 -5.24 -16.61 -24.69
N ALA A 84 -5.28 -15.67 -23.74
CA ALA A 84 -6.56 -15.16 -23.31
C ALA A 84 -7.30 -14.80 -24.60
N ALA A 85 -8.11 -15.74 -25.08
CA ALA A 85 -9.12 -15.50 -26.08
C ALA A 85 -9.84 -14.20 -25.72
N PRO A 86 -10.43 -13.45 -26.67
CA PRO A 86 -11.38 -12.41 -26.30
C PRO A 86 -12.35 -13.05 -25.31
N ALA A 87 -12.24 -12.67 -24.03
CA ALA A 87 -12.92 -13.39 -22.97
C ALA A 87 -14.40 -13.28 -23.31
N ASP A 88 -15.02 -14.43 -23.57
CA ASP A 88 -16.41 -14.50 -23.97
C ASP A 88 -17.21 -13.60 -23.00
N PRO A 89 -18.17 -12.77 -23.47
CA PRO A 89 -18.92 -11.89 -22.60
C PRO A 89 -19.55 -12.63 -21.41
N GLU A 90 -19.80 -13.94 -21.50
CA GLU A 90 -20.15 -14.78 -20.35
C GLU A 90 -19.01 -14.96 -19.34
N THR A 91 -17.79 -15.25 -19.79
CA THR A 91 -16.60 -15.36 -18.93
C THR A 91 -16.31 -14.05 -18.19
N LEU A 92 -16.43 -12.90 -18.86
CA LEU A 92 -16.26 -11.60 -18.22
C LEU A 92 -17.36 -11.31 -17.18
N LYS A 93 -18.61 -11.71 -17.44
CA LYS A 93 -19.70 -11.60 -16.47
C LYS A 93 -19.51 -12.50 -15.26
N ALA A 94 -18.97 -13.71 -15.46
CA ALA A 94 -18.64 -14.61 -14.36
C ALA A 94 -17.54 -14.02 -13.48
N ILE A 95 -16.45 -13.54 -14.06
CA ILE A 95 -15.36 -12.87 -13.33
C ILE A 95 -15.88 -11.63 -12.59
N ALA A 96 -16.74 -10.83 -13.22
CA ALA A 96 -17.32 -9.64 -12.58
C ALA A 96 -18.25 -10.00 -11.41
N ARG A 97 -19.03 -11.09 -11.50
CA ARG A 97 -19.84 -11.59 -10.38
C ARG A 97 -18.96 -12.09 -9.24
N ASP A 98 -17.92 -12.85 -9.54
CA ASP A 98 -17.02 -13.41 -8.53
C ASP A 98 -16.24 -12.29 -7.84
N ALA A 99 -15.74 -11.31 -8.59
CA ALA A 99 -15.09 -10.11 -8.04
C ALA A 99 -16.05 -9.31 -7.15
N LYS A 100 -17.31 -9.15 -7.56
CA LYS A 100 -18.33 -8.48 -6.75
C LYS A 100 -18.63 -9.25 -5.47
N ALA A 101 -18.79 -10.57 -5.55
CA ALA A 101 -19.04 -11.42 -4.38
C ALA A 101 -17.86 -11.36 -3.39
N ALA A 102 -16.63 -11.43 -3.89
CA ALA A 102 -15.42 -11.29 -3.07
C ALA A 102 -15.32 -9.91 -2.42
N ALA A 103 -15.61 -8.83 -3.17
CA ALA A 103 -15.60 -7.47 -2.64
C ALA A 103 -16.68 -7.25 -1.56
N SER A 104 -17.89 -7.79 -1.77
CA SER A 104 -18.95 -7.78 -0.76
C SER A 104 -18.56 -8.55 0.49
N ALA A 105 -18.03 -9.77 0.35
CA ALA A 105 -17.59 -10.58 1.49
C ALA A 105 -16.46 -9.91 2.28
N ALA A 106 -15.49 -9.28 1.59
CA ALA A 106 -14.42 -8.52 2.22
C ALA A 106 -14.96 -7.28 2.96
N SER A 107 -15.94 -6.59 2.39
CA SER A 107 -16.58 -5.43 3.00
C SER A 107 -17.35 -5.82 4.26
N ASP A 108 -18.11 -6.91 4.22
CA ASP A 108 -18.85 -7.43 5.37
C ASP A 108 -17.92 -7.92 6.49
N ALA A 109 -16.78 -8.53 6.13
CA ALA A 109 -15.76 -8.94 7.08
C ALA A 109 -15.10 -7.71 7.74
N ALA A 110 -14.78 -6.68 6.96
CA ALA A 110 -14.22 -5.43 7.48
C ALA A 110 -15.21 -4.70 8.41
N LEU A 111 -16.50 -4.66 8.05
CA LEU A 111 -17.54 -4.08 8.91
C LEU A 111 -17.68 -4.83 10.23
N ARG A 112 -17.70 -6.16 10.21
CA ARG A 112 -17.73 -6.97 11.44
C ARG A 112 -16.48 -6.77 12.30
N ALA A 113 -15.31 -6.70 11.69
CA ALA A 113 -14.07 -6.42 12.43
C ALA A 113 -14.09 -5.03 13.08
N ALA A 114 -14.61 -4.01 12.38
CA ALA A 114 -14.77 -2.67 12.92
C ALA A 114 -15.78 -2.61 14.08
N GLN A 115 -16.89 -3.34 13.98
CA GLN A 115 -17.87 -3.46 15.06
C GLN A 115 -17.27 -4.13 16.29
N ASN A 116 -16.60 -5.27 16.12
CA ASN A 116 -15.93 -5.96 17.23
C ASN A 116 -14.88 -5.08 17.92
N ALA A 117 -14.11 -4.29 17.15
CA ALA A 117 -13.13 -3.37 17.69
C ALA A 117 -13.78 -2.23 18.50
N ARG A 118 -14.94 -1.74 18.04
CA ARG A 118 -15.73 -0.75 18.78
C ARG A 118 -16.26 -1.33 20.10
N ASP A 119 -16.86 -2.51 20.07
CA ASP A 119 -17.41 -3.15 21.27
C ASP A 119 -16.30 -3.41 22.31
N ALA A 120 -15.11 -3.81 21.86
CA ALA A 120 -13.95 -3.96 22.73
C ALA A 120 -13.48 -2.62 23.34
N ALA A 121 -13.48 -1.54 22.55
CA ALA A 121 -13.15 -0.20 23.04
C ALA A 121 -14.17 0.30 24.07
N ASP A 122 -15.46 0.08 23.82
CA ASP A 122 -16.55 0.42 24.75
C ASP A 122 -16.41 -0.38 26.06
N GLY A 123 -16.04 -1.66 25.98
CA GLY A 123 -15.72 -2.49 27.15
C GLY A 123 -14.53 -1.96 27.96
N HIS A 124 -13.45 -1.56 27.31
CA HIS A 124 -12.31 -0.94 27.99
C HIS A 124 -12.68 0.40 28.66
N LEU A 125 -13.52 1.22 28.02
CA LEU A 125 -14.00 2.46 28.63
C LEU A 125 -14.81 2.20 29.89
N GLN A 126 -15.67 1.18 29.89
CA GLN A 126 -16.42 0.80 31.08
C GLN A 126 -15.50 0.37 32.22
N MET A 127 -14.48 -0.46 31.95
CA MET A 127 -13.51 -0.86 32.98
C MET A 127 -12.76 0.33 33.59
N VAL A 128 -12.41 1.34 32.79
CA VAL A 128 -11.76 2.56 33.28
C VAL A 128 -12.71 3.37 34.17
N GLN A 129 -14.00 3.45 33.83
CA GLN A 129 -15.00 4.13 34.64
C GLN A 129 -15.23 3.41 35.98
N ASP A 130 -15.29 2.08 35.96
CA ASP A 130 -15.43 1.27 37.17
C ASP A 130 -14.20 1.44 38.08
N LEU A 131 -12.99 1.41 37.52
CA LEU A 131 -11.75 1.65 38.25
C LEU A 131 -11.73 3.05 38.89
N ARG A 132 -12.13 4.08 38.14
CA ARG A 132 -12.23 5.45 38.67
C ARG A 132 -13.22 5.54 39.83
N THR A 133 -14.34 4.82 39.75
CA THR A 133 -15.34 4.77 40.81
C THR A 133 -14.79 4.07 42.06
N ALA A 134 -14.08 2.95 41.87
CA ALA A 134 -13.43 2.23 42.97
C ALA A 134 -12.36 3.08 43.68
N ILE A 135 -11.55 3.83 42.93
CA ILE A 135 -10.56 4.77 43.49
C ILE A 135 -11.26 5.84 44.33
N ALA A 136 -12.32 6.46 43.81
CA ALA A 136 -13.06 7.48 44.57
C ALA A 136 -13.68 6.92 45.86
N ALA A 137 -14.19 5.68 45.83
CA ALA A 137 -14.71 5.00 47.02
C ALA A 137 -13.60 4.71 48.04
N LEU A 138 -12.42 4.28 47.58
CA LEU A 138 -11.24 4.07 48.42
C LEU A 138 -10.80 5.37 49.08
N ASP A 139 -10.70 6.47 48.33
CA ASP A 139 -10.32 7.78 48.86
C ASP A 139 -11.32 8.27 49.93
N SER A 140 -12.62 8.06 49.69
CA SER A 140 -13.65 8.39 50.68
C SER A 140 -13.51 7.54 51.95
N ALA A 141 -13.28 6.23 51.81
CA ALA A 141 -13.08 5.34 52.96
C ALA A 141 -11.81 5.70 53.74
N LEU A 142 -10.73 6.03 53.05
CA LEU A 142 -9.47 6.48 53.66
C LEU A 142 -9.68 7.79 54.43
N THR A 143 -10.42 8.74 53.86
CA THR A 143 -10.77 10.01 54.51
C THR A 143 -11.56 9.79 55.79
N VAL A 144 -12.52 8.85 55.79
CA VAL A 144 -13.28 8.48 57.00
C VAL A 144 -12.39 7.82 58.05
N ALA A 145 -11.53 6.87 57.64
CA ALA A 145 -10.64 6.15 58.54
C ALA A 145 -9.56 7.04 59.17
N LEU A 146 -9.11 8.06 58.44
CA LEU A 146 -8.10 9.03 58.88
C LEU A 146 -8.71 10.29 59.51
N ALA A 147 -10.04 10.41 59.56
CA ALA A 147 -10.68 11.50 60.25
C ALA A 147 -10.27 11.43 61.74
N PRO A 148 -9.69 12.50 62.31
CA PRO A 148 -9.30 12.51 63.71
C PRO A 148 -10.57 12.24 64.53
N GLY A 149 -10.52 11.18 65.35
CA GLY A 149 -11.68 10.73 66.08
C GLY A 149 -12.32 11.90 66.82
N THR A 150 -13.64 12.03 66.69
CA THR A 150 -14.47 12.56 67.77
C THR A 150 -14.40 11.55 68.94
N LEU A 151 -13.21 11.43 69.52
CA LEU A 151 -12.93 10.90 70.83
C LEU A 151 -12.87 12.12 71.74
N ASN A 152 -14.05 12.57 72.14
CA ASN A 152 -14.27 13.23 73.41
C ASN A 152 -15.74 12.96 73.75
N ASP A 153 -15.90 12.19 74.83
CA ASP A 153 -17.06 11.97 75.71
C ASP A 153 -18.48 12.28 75.21
#